data_AF-A0A414A4B4-F1
#
_entry.id   AF-A0A414A4B4-F1
#
_cell.length_a   1.000
_cell.length_b   1.000
_cell.length_c   1.000
_cell.angle_alpha   90.00
_cell.angle_beta   90.00
_cell.angle_gamma   90.00
#
_symmetry.space_group_name_H-M   'P 1'
#
loop_
_entity.id
_entity.type
_entity.pdbx_description
1 polymer ?
#
loop_
_entity_poly.entity_id
_entity_poly.type
_entity_poly.pdbx_seq_one_letter_code
_entity_poly.pdbx_strand_id
1 'polypeptide(L)'
;MEMTYADESVGGAMSENYIPELTQISLENENFGTYGKLNGAYTTSGVTFTMGGLVAQTSGVPINENLISNDTLNSNWESDNNYVPGVWAIGDVLNGEGYNQEFLIGSDKKFAGRSSYFKGHGNYDIFDYYTAIDRRYIDDDYMVWWGYEDKKLFEYAKTEITDLANEEEPFNFTMLTVDTHFTDGYLCNLCGDEYDDQYSNVMACSSKQVAEFVEWIQEQEFYENTTIVISGDHLTMDSDYLDVELLKDSKLYRKKILYGG
;
A
#
# COMPACT_ATOMS: atom_id res chain seq x y z
N MET A 1 -0.25 -3.52 -4.40
CA MET A 1 -1.62 -4.09 -4.36
C MET A 1 -1.55 -5.62 -4.35
N GLU A 2 -2.56 -6.27 -3.78
CA GLU A 2 -2.74 -7.72 -3.82
C GLU A 2 -2.92 -8.22 -5.28
N MET A 3 -2.26 -9.33 -5.65
CA MET A 3 -2.29 -9.87 -7.03
C MET A 3 -3.52 -10.72 -7.34
N THR A 4 -4.33 -11.05 -6.32
CA THR A 4 -5.57 -11.85 -6.45
C THR A 4 -6.55 -11.24 -7.44
N TYR A 5 -6.55 -9.91 -7.60
CA TYR A 5 -7.43 -9.17 -8.52
C TYR A 5 -7.10 -9.33 -10.01
N ALA A 6 -5.96 -9.94 -10.35
CA ALA A 6 -5.68 -10.33 -11.73
C ALA A 6 -6.51 -11.55 -12.14
N ASP A 7 -6.60 -11.81 -13.45
CA ASP A 7 -7.35 -12.96 -13.94
C ASP A 7 -6.57 -14.29 -13.83
N GLU A 8 -7.31 -15.41 -13.83
CA GLU A 8 -6.72 -16.76 -13.69
C GLU A 8 -5.66 -17.10 -14.77
N SER A 9 -5.74 -16.49 -15.96
CA SER A 9 -4.82 -16.82 -17.07
C SER A 9 -3.38 -16.40 -16.76
N VAL A 10 -3.22 -15.31 -16.00
CA VAL A 10 -1.92 -14.78 -15.56
C VAL A 10 -1.57 -15.19 -14.12
N GLY A 11 -2.47 -15.87 -13.40
CA GLY A 11 -2.20 -16.46 -12.09
C GLY A 11 -2.98 -15.85 -10.92
N GLY A 12 -3.78 -14.81 -11.17
CA GLY A 12 -4.70 -14.27 -10.17
C GLY A 12 -5.90 -15.19 -9.92
N ALA A 13 -6.91 -14.69 -9.21
CA ALA A 13 -8.08 -15.47 -8.79
C ALA A 13 -9.41 -14.95 -9.33
N MET A 14 -9.41 -13.87 -10.11
CA MET A 14 -10.64 -13.30 -10.67
C MET A 14 -10.97 -13.89 -12.05
N SER A 15 -12.24 -13.82 -12.44
CA SER A 15 -12.68 -14.23 -13.78
C SER A 15 -12.28 -13.24 -14.87
N GLU A 16 -12.13 -11.97 -14.49
CA GLU A 16 -11.67 -10.87 -15.34
C GLU A 16 -10.55 -10.14 -14.61
N ASN A 17 -9.71 -9.42 -15.35
CA ASN A 17 -8.58 -8.71 -14.75
C ASN A 17 -9.02 -7.33 -14.28
N TYR A 18 -9.12 -7.14 -12.96
CA TYR A 18 -9.50 -5.87 -12.35
C TYR A 18 -8.33 -4.93 -12.11
N ILE A 19 -7.10 -5.38 -12.39
CA ILE A 19 -5.87 -4.60 -12.22
C ILE A 19 -4.97 -4.72 -13.46
N PRO A 20 -5.48 -4.43 -14.67
CA PRO A 20 -4.78 -4.74 -15.91
C PRO A 20 -3.45 -4.00 -16.04
N GLU A 21 -3.36 -2.75 -15.58
CA GLU A 21 -2.14 -1.95 -15.64
C GLU A 21 -1.06 -2.53 -14.71
N LEU A 22 -1.40 -2.85 -13.46
CA LEU A 22 -0.47 -3.50 -12.52
C LEU A 22 -0.09 -4.92 -12.96
N THR A 23 -1.01 -5.65 -13.60
CA THR A 23 -0.71 -6.95 -14.21
C THR A 23 0.38 -6.79 -15.26
N GLN A 24 0.25 -5.82 -16.16
CA GLN A 24 1.22 -5.56 -17.21
C GLN A 24 2.57 -5.15 -16.62
N ILE A 25 2.60 -4.17 -15.70
CA ILE A 25 3.83 -3.74 -15.00
C ILE A 25 4.52 -4.94 -14.36
N SER A 26 3.78 -5.81 -13.68
CA SER A 26 4.36 -6.99 -13.04
C SER A 26 4.92 -8.01 -14.04
N LEU A 27 4.31 -8.19 -15.21
CA LEU A 27 4.77 -9.15 -16.22
C LEU A 27 5.96 -8.63 -17.04
N GLU A 28 6.09 -7.32 -17.19
CA GLU A 28 7.19 -6.66 -17.91
C GLU A 28 8.43 -6.43 -17.05
N ASN A 29 8.31 -6.58 -15.72
CA ASN A 29 9.38 -6.33 -14.74
C ASN A 29 9.63 -7.55 -13.85
N GLU A 30 10.63 -7.43 -12.96
CA GLU A 30 10.88 -8.41 -11.91
C GLU A 30 9.67 -8.50 -10.98
N ASN A 31 9.17 -9.72 -10.79
CA ASN A 31 8.04 -9.99 -9.93
C ASN A 31 8.30 -11.19 -9.02
N PHE A 32 7.62 -11.21 -7.87
CA PHE A 32 7.69 -12.29 -6.90
C PHE A 32 6.76 -13.46 -7.27
N GLY A 33 6.74 -13.79 -8.55
CA GLY A 33 5.94 -14.85 -9.14
C GLY A 33 6.65 -16.21 -9.19
N THR A 34 5.91 -17.28 -9.48
CA THR A 34 6.48 -18.59 -9.81
C THR A 34 6.08 -19.02 -11.21
N TYR A 35 7.03 -19.61 -11.94
CA TYR A 35 6.79 -20.17 -13.28
C TYR A 35 6.18 -19.20 -14.31
N GLY A 36 6.54 -17.91 -14.24
CA GLY A 36 6.03 -16.89 -15.16
C GLY A 36 4.56 -16.52 -14.94
N LYS A 37 4.03 -16.78 -13.73
CA LYS A 37 2.69 -16.38 -13.31
C LYS A 37 2.73 -15.47 -12.09
N LEU A 38 1.73 -14.60 -12.01
CA LEU A 38 1.42 -13.77 -10.85
C LEU A 38 0.79 -14.66 -9.77
N ASN A 39 1.56 -15.03 -8.75
CA ASN A 39 1.00 -15.73 -7.58
C ASN A 39 1.30 -15.00 -6.25
N GLY A 40 2.00 -13.86 -6.33
CA GLY A 40 2.23 -12.95 -5.21
C GLY A 40 3.07 -13.53 -4.06
N ALA A 41 3.30 -12.69 -3.06
CA ALA A 41 3.90 -13.11 -1.80
C ALA A 41 2.89 -13.87 -0.93
N TYR A 42 3.35 -14.88 -0.21
CA TYR A 42 2.51 -15.59 0.77
C TYR A 42 2.38 -14.77 2.06
N THR A 43 1.16 -14.40 2.42
CA THR A 43 0.88 -13.67 3.67
C THR A 43 0.92 -14.62 4.86
N THR A 44 1.87 -14.39 5.77
CA THR A 44 1.99 -15.17 7.02
C THR A 44 1.18 -14.54 8.16
N SER A 45 0.94 -15.30 9.23
CA SER A 45 0.30 -14.79 10.43
C SER A 45 1.05 -13.58 10.97
N GLY A 46 0.33 -12.50 11.27
CA GLY A 46 0.93 -11.25 11.75
C GLY A 46 1.26 -10.23 10.66
N VAL A 47 0.98 -10.56 9.40
CA VAL A 47 1.18 -9.71 8.21
C VAL A 47 -0.16 -9.52 7.45
N THR A 48 -1.28 -9.70 8.14
CA THR A 48 -2.64 -9.73 7.54
C THR A 48 -3.40 -8.42 7.73
N PHE A 49 -2.70 -7.34 8.05
CA PHE A 49 -3.23 -6.00 8.25
C PHE A 49 -2.11 -4.99 7.99
N THR A 50 -2.45 -3.75 7.63
CA THR A 50 -1.51 -2.76 7.10
C THR A 50 -0.24 -2.60 7.94
N MET A 51 -0.36 -2.41 9.25
CA MET A 51 0.82 -2.23 10.10
C MET A 51 1.70 -3.49 10.15
N GLY A 52 1.11 -4.69 10.12
CA GLY A 52 1.87 -5.94 10.00
C GLY A 52 2.58 -6.06 8.66
N GLY A 53 1.92 -5.66 7.57
CA GLY A 53 2.50 -5.53 6.23
C GLY A 53 3.70 -4.59 6.20
N LEU A 54 3.53 -3.37 6.72
CA LEU A 54 4.58 -2.35 6.78
C LEU A 54 5.80 -2.84 7.56
N VAL A 55 5.62 -3.44 8.75
CA VAL A 55 6.75 -4.00 9.52
C VAL A 55 7.43 -5.11 8.74
N ALA A 56 6.69 -6.09 8.22
CA ALA A 56 7.28 -7.24 7.55
C ALA A 56 8.01 -6.85 6.26
N GLN A 57 7.49 -5.90 5.49
CA GLN A 57 8.11 -5.45 4.24
C GLN A 57 9.41 -4.67 4.48
N THR A 58 9.48 -3.92 5.58
CA THR A 58 10.66 -3.10 5.87
C THR A 58 11.68 -3.80 6.75
N SER A 59 11.31 -4.82 7.54
CA SER A 59 12.22 -5.51 8.47
C SER A 59 12.34 -7.02 8.27
N GLY A 60 11.49 -7.62 7.44
CA GLY A 60 11.46 -9.07 7.24
C GLY A 60 10.90 -9.87 8.42
N VAL A 61 10.32 -9.21 9.45
CA VAL A 61 9.72 -9.89 10.61
C VAL A 61 8.21 -9.61 10.73
N PRO A 62 7.38 -10.63 11.05
CA PRO A 62 5.97 -10.42 11.36
C PRO A 62 5.78 -9.90 12.79
N ILE A 63 4.64 -9.26 13.05
CA ILE A 63 4.21 -8.87 14.41
C ILE A 63 3.08 -9.75 14.92
N ASN A 64 2.78 -9.72 16.22
CA ASN A 64 1.64 -10.43 16.79
C ASN A 64 1.09 -9.70 18.01
N GLU A 65 -0.05 -10.16 18.51
CA GLU A 65 -0.77 -9.54 19.64
C GLU A 65 0.02 -9.53 20.95
N ASN A 66 1.02 -10.41 21.13
CA ASN A 66 1.89 -10.36 22.31
C ASN A 66 2.89 -9.21 22.25
N LEU A 67 3.23 -8.74 21.05
CA LEU A 67 4.10 -7.58 20.85
C LEU A 67 3.28 -6.29 20.90
N ILE A 68 2.14 -6.28 20.21
CA ILE A 68 1.30 -5.09 20.04
C ILE A 68 -0.15 -5.54 20.11
N SER A 69 -0.86 -5.15 21.16
CA SER A 69 -2.25 -5.57 21.36
C SER A 69 -3.15 -5.04 20.23
N ASN A 70 -4.25 -5.75 19.98
CA ASN A 70 -5.23 -5.33 18.99
C ASN A 70 -5.82 -3.94 19.31
N ASP A 71 -6.04 -3.62 20.59
CA ASP A 71 -6.50 -2.28 21.01
C ASP A 71 -5.51 -1.19 20.60
N THR A 72 -4.21 -1.44 20.76
CA THR A 72 -3.14 -0.52 20.36
C THR A 72 -3.08 -0.36 18.84
N LEU A 73 -3.26 -1.46 18.07
CA LEU A 73 -3.32 -1.42 16.61
C LEU A 73 -4.54 -0.65 16.07
N ASN A 74 -5.61 -0.56 16.83
CA ASN A 74 -6.86 0.12 16.44
C ASN A 74 -7.06 1.47 17.15
N SER A 75 -5.97 2.16 17.50
CA SER A 75 -6.02 3.46 18.17
C SER A 75 -4.97 4.44 17.63
N ASN A 76 -5.18 5.73 17.90
CA ASN A 76 -4.20 6.78 17.64
C ASN A 76 -3.28 6.94 18.84
N TRP A 77 -2.00 6.66 18.66
CA TRP A 77 -0.99 6.84 19.70
C TRP A 77 0.38 7.10 19.07
N GLU A 78 1.27 7.71 19.84
CA GLU A 78 2.66 7.90 19.44
C GLU A 78 3.57 7.73 20.66
N SER A 79 4.79 7.28 20.41
CA SER A 79 5.85 7.24 21.41
C SER A 79 7.21 7.29 20.71
N ASP A 80 8.18 7.90 21.37
CA ASP A 80 9.55 7.89 20.88
C ASP A 80 10.13 6.47 21.00
N ASN A 81 10.39 5.84 19.85
CA ASN A 81 11.21 4.63 19.69
C ASN A 81 10.72 3.33 20.36
N ASN A 82 9.40 3.07 20.46
CA ASN A 82 8.87 1.83 21.07
C ASN A 82 8.13 0.88 20.13
N TYR A 83 8.16 1.08 18.82
CA TYR A 83 7.57 0.10 17.90
C TYR A 83 8.61 -0.99 17.62
N VAL A 84 8.31 -2.25 17.97
CA VAL A 84 9.18 -3.43 17.74
C VAL A 84 10.68 -3.24 18.08
N PRO A 85 11.03 -2.80 19.32
CA PRO A 85 12.42 -2.48 19.67
C PRO A 85 13.37 -3.67 19.48
N GLY A 86 14.56 -3.39 18.93
CA GLY A 86 15.61 -4.38 18.67
C GLY A 86 15.53 -5.06 17.29
N VAL A 87 14.47 -4.80 16.53
CA VAL A 87 14.39 -5.14 15.11
C VAL A 87 15.25 -4.15 14.30
N TRP A 88 15.87 -4.62 13.22
CA TRP A 88 16.49 -3.76 12.22
C TRP A 88 15.60 -3.74 10.98
N ALA A 89 15.25 -2.55 10.53
CA ALA A 89 14.53 -2.35 9.28
C ALA A 89 15.46 -1.76 8.20
N ILE A 90 15.06 -1.85 6.94
CA ILE A 90 15.74 -1.22 5.81
C ILE A 90 15.90 0.29 6.03
N GLY A 91 14.92 0.92 6.69
CA GLY A 91 15.00 2.31 7.12
C GLY A 91 16.21 2.61 8.00
N ASP A 92 16.54 1.72 8.95
CA ASP A 92 17.71 1.91 9.81
C ASP A 92 19.01 1.85 9.00
N VAL A 93 19.08 0.95 8.03
CA VAL A 93 20.23 0.79 7.13
C VAL A 93 20.40 2.03 6.27
N LEU A 94 19.35 2.48 5.60
CA LEU A 94 19.38 3.64 4.70
C LEU A 94 19.69 4.93 5.45
N ASN A 95 19.15 5.12 6.65
CA ASN A 95 19.52 6.25 7.51
C ASN A 95 21.00 6.23 7.87
N GLY A 96 21.58 5.05 8.14
CA GLY A 96 23.02 4.88 8.39
C GLY A 96 23.91 5.21 7.19
N GLU A 97 23.38 5.05 5.97
CA GLU A 97 24.04 5.40 4.71
C GLU A 97 23.74 6.84 4.24
N GLY A 98 23.04 7.63 5.07
CA GLY A 98 22.79 9.06 4.81
C GLY A 98 21.62 9.35 3.86
N TYR A 99 20.65 8.44 3.75
CA TYR A 99 19.44 8.69 2.95
C TYR A 99 18.49 9.64 3.67
N ASN A 100 17.94 10.61 2.93
CA ASN A 100 16.74 11.33 3.32
C ASN A 100 15.54 10.40 3.19
N GLN A 101 14.76 10.22 4.26
CA GLN A 101 13.67 9.25 4.26
C GLN A 101 12.35 9.94 4.56
N GLU A 102 11.36 9.68 3.71
CA GLU A 102 10.02 10.22 3.89
C GLU A 102 8.95 9.13 3.77
N PHE A 103 7.97 9.18 4.69
CA PHE A 103 6.77 8.37 4.66
C PHE A 103 5.53 9.25 4.43
N LEU A 104 4.89 9.10 3.27
CA LEU A 104 3.69 9.84 2.88
C LEU A 104 2.41 9.00 3.05
N ILE A 105 1.43 9.54 3.77
CA ILE A 105 0.13 8.89 4.00
C ILE A 105 -1.05 9.85 4.04
N GLY A 106 -2.20 9.39 3.52
CA GLY A 106 -3.44 10.18 3.50
C GLY A 106 -4.16 10.34 4.82
N SER A 107 -3.72 9.64 5.87
CA SER A 107 -4.42 9.49 7.15
C SER A 107 -3.54 9.91 8.33
N ASP A 108 -4.11 10.04 9.52
CA ASP A 108 -3.37 10.41 10.74
C ASP A 108 -2.22 9.43 11.03
N LYS A 109 -0.97 9.91 11.02
CA LYS A 109 0.22 9.08 11.27
C LYS A 109 0.24 8.39 12.63
N LYS A 110 -0.54 8.84 13.60
CA LYS A 110 -0.62 8.23 14.93
C LYS A 110 -1.47 6.95 14.93
N PHE A 111 -2.35 6.77 13.94
CA PHE A 111 -3.16 5.55 13.86
C PHE A 111 -2.25 4.32 13.74
N ALA A 112 -2.53 3.31 14.54
CA ALA A 112 -1.74 2.09 14.70
C ALA A 112 -0.27 2.33 15.08
N GLY A 113 0.10 3.52 15.57
CA GLY A 113 1.47 3.86 15.95
C GLY A 113 2.45 3.97 14.77
N ARG A 114 1.95 4.19 13.53
CA ARG A 114 2.79 4.28 12.32
C ARG A 114 3.93 5.30 12.48
N SER A 115 3.65 6.46 13.08
CA SER A 115 4.69 7.45 13.33
C SER A 115 5.76 6.99 14.29
N SER A 116 5.40 6.21 15.31
CA SER A 116 6.38 5.61 16.24
C SER A 116 7.29 4.63 15.52
N TYR A 117 6.74 3.85 14.57
CA TYR A 117 7.51 2.91 13.77
C TYR A 117 8.51 3.61 12.86
N PHE A 118 8.04 4.48 11.97
CA PHE A 118 8.90 5.12 10.97
C PHE A 118 9.92 6.10 11.57
N LYS A 119 9.60 6.77 12.68
CA LYS A 119 10.60 7.54 13.42
C LYS A 119 11.63 6.65 14.11
N GLY A 120 11.18 5.56 14.74
CA GLY A 120 12.04 4.62 15.46
C GLY A 120 12.92 3.76 14.56
N HIS A 121 12.51 3.53 13.31
CA HIS A 121 13.17 2.66 12.34
C HIS A 121 13.56 3.41 11.06
N GLY A 122 14.60 4.24 11.17
CA GLY A 122 15.13 5.03 10.05
C GLY A 122 14.86 6.54 10.09
N ASN A 123 14.27 7.05 11.17
CA ASN A 123 14.07 8.49 11.37
C ASN A 123 13.42 9.20 10.17
N TYR A 124 12.34 8.62 9.64
CA TYR A 124 11.64 9.19 8.49
C TYR A 124 10.97 10.51 8.88
N ASP A 125 11.02 11.48 7.97
CA ASP A 125 10.03 12.54 7.93
C ASP A 125 8.68 11.96 7.53
N ILE A 126 7.59 12.45 8.13
CA ILE A 126 6.25 11.90 7.91
C ILE A 126 5.31 13.00 7.47
N PHE A 127 4.89 12.90 6.21
CA PHE A 127 3.84 13.70 5.64
C PHE A 127 2.52 12.95 5.78
N ASP A 128 1.66 13.45 6.67
CA ASP A 128 0.35 12.87 6.95
C ASP A 128 -0.78 13.87 6.74
N TYR A 129 -2.01 13.45 7.03
CA TYR A 129 -3.21 14.31 6.96
C TYR A 129 -3.01 15.70 7.62
N TYR A 130 -2.44 15.75 8.83
CA TYR A 130 -2.22 17.02 9.52
C TYR A 130 -1.07 17.83 8.92
N THR A 131 0.01 17.19 8.45
CA THR A 131 1.07 17.87 7.69
C THR A 131 0.50 18.52 6.42
N ALA A 132 -0.43 17.86 5.72
CA ALA A 132 -1.10 18.40 4.54
C ALA A 132 -1.89 19.68 4.84
N ILE A 133 -2.59 19.73 5.99
CA ILE A 133 -3.28 20.94 6.48
C ILE A 133 -2.25 22.03 6.81
N ASP A 134 -1.26 21.70 7.64
CA ASP A 134 -0.26 22.67 8.14
C ASP A 134 0.50 23.34 7.00
N ARG A 135 0.80 22.59 5.94
CA ARG A 135 1.47 23.05 4.72
C ARG A 135 0.52 23.58 3.64
N ARG A 136 -0.80 23.59 3.88
CA ARG A 136 -1.86 24.10 2.99
C ARG A 136 -2.01 23.37 1.65
N TYR A 137 -1.74 22.07 1.65
CA TYR A 137 -2.06 21.18 0.52
C TYR A 137 -3.57 20.89 0.45
N ILE A 138 -4.25 20.96 1.59
CA ILE A 138 -5.71 20.87 1.76
C ILE A 138 -6.20 21.95 2.72
N ASP A 139 -7.49 22.25 2.69
CA ASP A 139 -8.15 23.18 3.62
C ASP A 139 -8.27 22.58 5.02
N ASP A 140 -8.30 23.41 6.06
CA ASP A 140 -8.35 22.99 7.48
C ASP A 140 -9.56 22.09 7.82
N ASP A 141 -10.66 22.20 7.08
CA ASP A 141 -11.90 21.42 7.26
C ASP A 141 -12.05 20.27 6.25
N TYR A 142 -11.04 20.02 5.43
CA TYR A 142 -11.05 18.94 4.44
C TYR A 142 -10.91 17.57 5.11
N MET A 143 -11.91 16.71 4.99
CA MET A 143 -11.84 15.32 5.47
C MET A 143 -12.60 14.41 4.50
N VAL A 144 -11.88 13.48 3.87
CA VAL A 144 -12.43 12.51 2.93
C VAL A 144 -11.89 11.12 3.28
N TRP A 145 -12.80 10.15 3.40
CA TRP A 145 -12.47 8.77 3.69
C TRP A 145 -11.64 8.61 4.98
N TRP A 146 -10.33 8.34 4.86
CA TRP A 146 -9.39 8.22 5.99
C TRP A 146 -8.59 9.50 6.30
N GLY A 147 -8.81 10.56 5.53
CA GLY A 147 -8.15 11.86 5.63
C GLY A 147 -8.21 12.59 4.29
N TYR A 148 -7.39 12.17 3.33
CA TYR A 148 -7.53 12.52 1.92
C TYR A 148 -7.31 11.31 1.01
N GLU A 149 -8.00 11.31 -0.13
CA GLU A 149 -8.02 10.22 -1.11
C GLU A 149 -6.71 10.04 -1.88
N ASP A 150 -6.49 8.86 -2.46
CA ASP A 150 -5.22 8.49 -3.12
C ASP A 150 -4.90 9.39 -4.32
N LYS A 151 -5.92 9.94 -4.99
CA LYS A 151 -5.72 10.96 -6.02
C LYS A 151 -4.88 12.13 -5.53
N LYS A 152 -5.16 12.64 -4.33
CA LYS A 152 -4.36 13.71 -3.72
C LYS A 152 -3.01 13.19 -3.26
N LEU A 153 -2.99 11.97 -2.70
CA LEU A 153 -1.76 11.32 -2.26
C LEU A 153 -0.72 11.24 -3.37
N PHE A 154 -1.09 10.81 -4.58
CA PHE A 154 -0.18 10.74 -5.72
C PHE A 154 0.31 12.13 -6.16
N GLU A 155 -0.55 13.14 -6.19
CA GLU A 155 -0.13 14.51 -6.53
C GLU A 155 0.84 15.09 -5.48
N TYR A 156 0.64 14.78 -4.20
CA TYR A 156 1.52 15.21 -3.13
C TYR A 156 2.85 14.45 -3.18
N ALA A 157 2.83 13.15 -3.48
CA ALA A 157 4.02 12.35 -3.72
C ALA A 157 4.90 12.92 -4.83
N LYS A 158 4.30 13.36 -5.95
CA LYS A 158 5.03 14.01 -7.04
C LYS A 158 5.77 15.25 -6.56
N THR A 159 5.15 16.03 -5.69
CA THR A 159 5.74 17.27 -5.13
C THR A 159 6.89 16.92 -4.17
N GLU A 160 6.65 16.09 -3.16
CA GLU A 160 7.67 15.77 -2.15
C GLU A 160 8.86 14.99 -2.75
N ILE A 161 8.63 14.05 -3.68
CA ILE A 161 9.73 13.37 -4.39
C ILE A 161 10.56 14.36 -5.22
N THR A 162 9.92 15.35 -5.86
CA THR A 162 10.65 16.37 -6.63
C THR A 162 11.56 17.18 -5.71
N ASP A 163 11.08 17.52 -4.50
CA ASP A 163 11.88 18.24 -3.52
C ASP A 163 13.06 17.38 -3.02
N LEU A 164 12.80 16.12 -2.64
CA LEU A 164 13.84 15.16 -2.23
C LEU A 164 14.91 14.95 -3.31
N ALA A 165 14.49 14.85 -4.58
CA ALA A 165 15.40 14.63 -5.70
C ALA A 165 16.28 15.85 -6.04
N ASN A 166 15.93 17.04 -5.52
CA ASN A 166 16.74 18.26 -5.67
C ASN A 166 17.82 18.40 -4.58
N GLU A 167 17.82 17.53 -3.57
CA GLU A 167 18.85 17.49 -2.53
C GLU A 167 20.11 16.76 -3.02
N GLU A 168 21.25 16.96 -2.34
CA GLU A 168 22.52 16.30 -2.72
C GLU A 168 22.56 14.84 -2.23
N GLU A 169 21.88 14.57 -1.11
CA GLU A 169 21.77 13.28 -0.46
C GLU A 169 20.78 12.35 -1.19
N PRO A 170 21.02 11.02 -1.18
CA PRO A 170 20.07 10.06 -1.76
C PRO A 170 18.77 10.04 -0.94
N PHE A 171 17.66 9.65 -1.57
CA PHE A 171 16.37 9.58 -0.88
C PHE A 171 15.74 8.19 -0.88
N ASN A 172 14.91 7.93 0.13
CA ASN A 172 13.98 6.82 0.20
C ASN A 172 12.59 7.36 0.49
N PHE A 173 11.72 7.30 -0.51
CA PHE A 173 10.34 7.73 -0.40
C PHE A 173 9.42 6.51 -0.32
N THR A 174 8.65 6.40 0.75
CA THR A 174 7.65 5.35 0.94
C THR A 174 6.28 5.99 1.05
N MET A 175 5.28 5.44 0.37
CA MET A 175 3.89 5.90 0.51
C MET A 175 2.93 4.72 0.72
N LEU A 176 1.80 4.99 1.38
CA LEU A 176 0.75 4.01 1.60
C LEU A 176 -0.59 4.56 1.10
N THR A 177 -1.13 3.90 0.07
CA THR A 177 -2.45 4.11 -0.51
C THR A 177 -3.55 3.55 0.39
N VAL A 178 -4.77 4.10 0.33
CA VAL A 178 -5.87 3.70 1.23
C VAL A 178 -7.26 3.65 0.58
N ASP A 179 -7.42 4.09 -0.67
CA ASP A 179 -8.76 4.07 -1.31
C ASP A 179 -9.26 2.63 -1.47
N THR A 180 -8.38 1.64 -1.55
CA THR A 180 -8.73 0.21 -1.60
C THR A 180 -9.01 -0.42 -0.22
N HIS A 181 -9.11 0.36 0.85
CA HIS A 181 -9.39 -0.16 2.19
C HIS A 181 -10.83 -0.71 2.30
N PHE A 182 -11.00 -1.83 3.00
CA PHE A 182 -12.32 -2.45 3.21
C PHE A 182 -13.24 -1.58 4.09
N THR A 183 -14.57 -1.68 3.97
CA THR A 183 -15.34 -2.41 2.95
C THR A 183 -15.58 -1.54 1.72
N ASP A 184 -15.73 -2.16 0.55
CA ASP A 184 -16.05 -1.52 -0.74
C ASP A 184 -15.09 -0.43 -1.28
N GLY A 185 -14.12 0.02 -0.48
CA GLY A 185 -13.19 1.08 -0.85
C GLY A 185 -13.83 2.45 -1.05
N TYR A 186 -13.02 3.40 -1.53
CA TYR A 186 -13.43 4.77 -1.83
C TYR A 186 -13.39 5.04 -3.33
N LEU A 187 -14.57 5.33 -3.90
CA LEU A 187 -14.71 5.66 -5.32
C LEU A 187 -14.49 7.15 -5.55
N CYS A 188 -13.26 7.53 -5.90
CA CYS A 188 -12.94 8.92 -6.23
C CYS A 188 -13.45 9.32 -7.64
N ASN A 189 -13.39 10.61 -7.96
CA ASN A 189 -13.93 11.12 -9.22
C ASN A 189 -13.11 10.77 -10.48
N LEU A 190 -11.95 10.11 -10.33
CA LEU A 190 -11.19 9.55 -11.45
C LEU A 190 -11.63 8.12 -11.78
N CYS A 191 -12.37 7.47 -10.88
CA CYS A 191 -12.75 6.08 -11.05
C CYS A 191 -13.89 5.95 -12.06
N GLY A 192 -13.79 4.91 -12.91
CA GLY A 192 -14.84 4.53 -13.84
C GLY A 192 -15.91 3.64 -13.19
N ASP A 193 -16.85 3.20 -14.01
CA ASP A 193 -17.96 2.29 -13.70
C ASP A 193 -17.94 1.05 -14.61
N GLU A 194 -16.75 0.51 -14.86
CA GLU A 194 -16.51 -0.63 -15.75
C GLU A 194 -17.11 -1.94 -15.23
N TYR A 195 -17.18 -2.10 -13.90
CA TYR A 195 -17.70 -3.29 -13.24
C TYR A 195 -19.01 -3.01 -12.48
N ASP A 196 -19.79 -4.06 -12.23
CA ASP A 196 -21.10 -3.95 -11.59
C ASP A 196 -21.04 -3.51 -10.11
N ASP A 197 -19.90 -3.72 -9.44
CA ASP A 197 -19.71 -3.41 -8.03
C ASP A 197 -18.65 -2.32 -7.80
N GLN A 198 -18.77 -1.62 -6.67
CA GLN A 198 -17.88 -0.50 -6.35
C GLN A 198 -16.44 -0.94 -6.14
N TYR A 199 -16.23 -2.06 -5.44
CA TYR A 199 -14.89 -2.44 -5.02
C TYR A 199 -14.00 -2.84 -6.21
N SER A 200 -14.56 -3.57 -7.19
CA SER A 200 -13.90 -3.85 -8.46
C SER A 200 -13.50 -2.56 -9.20
N ASN A 201 -14.40 -1.56 -9.23
CA ASN A 201 -14.09 -0.26 -9.83
C ASN A 201 -13.01 0.51 -9.06
N VAL A 202 -12.98 0.40 -7.73
CA VAL A 202 -11.93 0.98 -6.88
C VAL A 202 -10.58 0.31 -7.13
N MET A 203 -10.54 -1.02 -7.27
CA MET A 203 -9.31 -1.76 -7.61
C MET A 203 -8.75 -1.35 -8.97
N ALA A 204 -9.62 -1.26 -9.99
CA ALA A 204 -9.20 -0.80 -11.32
C ALA A 204 -8.75 0.66 -11.33
N CYS A 205 -9.42 1.52 -10.56
CA CYS A 205 -9.03 2.91 -10.39
C CYS A 205 -7.66 3.05 -9.72
N SER A 206 -7.39 2.26 -8.68
CA SER A 206 -6.10 2.25 -8.02
C SER A 206 -5.00 1.64 -8.92
N SER A 207 -5.32 0.62 -9.73
CA SER A 207 -4.40 0.07 -10.75
C SER A 207 -3.93 1.16 -11.72
N LYS A 208 -4.87 1.92 -12.28
CA LYS A 208 -4.60 3.05 -13.19
C LYS A 208 -3.76 4.12 -12.53
N GLN A 209 -4.16 4.60 -11.35
CA GLN A 209 -3.44 5.67 -10.67
C GLN A 209 -2.01 5.28 -10.28
N VAL A 210 -1.76 4.03 -9.84
CA VAL A 210 -0.40 3.56 -9.57
C VAL A 210 0.42 3.50 -10.85
N ALA A 211 -0.14 3.00 -11.95
CA ALA A 211 0.55 2.95 -13.23
C ALA A 211 0.91 4.34 -13.75
N GLU A 212 -0.03 5.29 -13.73
CA GLU A 212 0.21 6.68 -14.09
C GLU A 212 1.29 7.34 -13.21
N PHE A 213 1.33 7.01 -11.92
CA PHE A 213 2.37 7.50 -11.02
C PHE A 213 3.75 6.92 -11.35
N VAL A 214 3.83 5.63 -11.68
CA VAL A 214 5.07 4.99 -12.14
C VAL A 214 5.55 5.59 -13.46
N GLU A 215 4.64 5.78 -14.43
CA GLU A 215 4.94 6.46 -15.69
C GLU A 215 5.46 7.88 -15.45
N TRP A 216 4.84 8.64 -14.55
CA TRP A 216 5.35 9.95 -14.17
C TRP A 216 6.76 9.87 -13.58
N ILE A 217 7.06 8.91 -12.68
CA ILE A 217 8.42 8.72 -12.14
C ILE A 217 9.40 8.45 -13.28
N GLN A 218 9.03 7.61 -14.26
CA GLN A 218 9.87 7.24 -15.41
C GLN A 218 10.24 8.42 -16.31
N GLU A 219 9.44 9.49 -16.28
CA GLU A 219 9.71 10.73 -17.03
C GLU A 219 10.70 11.66 -16.31
N GLN A 220 11.04 11.41 -15.04
CA GLN A 220 11.89 12.32 -14.26
C GLN A 220 13.38 12.04 -14.43
N GLU A 221 14.22 13.09 -14.29
CA GLU A 221 15.67 12.97 -14.42
C GLU A 221 16.30 12.00 -13.41
N PHE A 222 15.69 11.84 -12.24
CA PHE A 222 16.16 10.94 -11.19
C PHE A 222 15.82 9.46 -11.44
N TYR A 223 14.99 9.13 -12.44
CA TYR A 223 14.50 7.77 -12.68
C TYR A 223 15.62 6.75 -12.89
N GLU A 224 16.62 7.08 -13.71
CA GLU A 224 17.72 6.16 -14.06
C GLU A 224 18.52 5.68 -12.84
N ASN A 225 18.43 6.41 -11.72
CA ASN A 225 19.07 6.06 -10.45
C ASN A 225 18.04 5.74 -9.34
N THR A 226 16.83 5.36 -9.69
CA THR A 226 15.74 5.07 -8.75
C THR A 226 15.28 3.62 -8.89
N THR A 227 15.15 2.92 -7.76
CA THR A 227 14.48 1.61 -7.72
C THR A 227 13.06 1.78 -7.22
N ILE A 228 12.09 1.32 -8.01
CA ILE A 228 10.66 1.35 -7.64
C ILE A 228 10.25 -0.04 -7.17
N VAL A 229 9.62 -0.11 -5.99
CA VAL A 229 9.06 -1.35 -5.44
C VAL A 229 7.57 -1.15 -5.22
N ILE A 230 6.74 -1.99 -5.85
CA ILE A 230 5.29 -2.00 -5.68
C ILE A 230 4.91 -3.27 -4.92
N SER A 231 4.32 -3.10 -3.75
CA SER A 231 3.90 -4.21 -2.89
C SER A 231 2.46 -4.02 -2.40
N GLY A 232 1.72 -5.10 -2.21
CA GLY A 232 0.49 -5.08 -1.40
C GLY A 232 0.85 -5.27 0.06
N ASP A 233 0.24 -4.51 0.98
CA ASP A 233 0.47 -4.64 2.42
C ASP A 233 -0.10 -5.95 2.97
N HIS A 234 -1.31 -6.33 2.55
CA HIS A 234 -1.94 -7.61 2.86
C HIS A 234 -3.03 -8.00 1.84
N LEU A 235 -3.62 -9.18 2.03
CA LEU A 235 -4.82 -9.60 1.29
C LEU A 235 -6.06 -8.87 1.83
N THR A 236 -7.04 -8.61 0.97
CA THR A 236 -8.29 -7.97 1.35
C THR A 236 -8.98 -8.67 2.51
N MET A 237 -9.56 -7.87 3.40
CA MET A 237 -10.39 -8.34 4.51
C MET A 237 -11.89 -8.31 4.15
N ASP A 238 -12.24 -7.90 2.93
CA ASP A 238 -13.62 -7.84 2.45
C ASP A 238 -14.11 -9.24 2.05
N SER A 239 -14.57 -10.00 3.04
CA SER A 239 -15.06 -11.37 2.85
C SER A 239 -16.33 -11.43 2.02
N ASP A 240 -17.19 -10.41 2.11
CA ASP A 240 -18.47 -10.40 1.40
C ASP A 240 -18.25 -10.20 -0.09
N TYR A 241 -17.34 -9.30 -0.47
CA TYR A 241 -16.89 -9.15 -1.85
C TYR A 241 -16.31 -10.46 -2.40
N LEU A 242 -15.37 -11.08 -1.68
CA LEU A 242 -14.78 -12.35 -2.12
C LEU A 242 -15.84 -13.44 -2.26
N ASP A 243 -16.82 -13.51 -1.36
CA ASP A 243 -17.89 -14.50 -1.44
C ASP A 243 -18.75 -14.32 -2.70
N VAL A 244 -19.03 -13.09 -3.11
CA VAL A 244 -19.72 -12.78 -4.36
C VAL A 244 -18.88 -13.16 -5.57
N GLU A 245 -17.59 -12.81 -5.62
CA GLU A 245 -16.70 -13.16 -6.73
C GLU A 245 -16.54 -14.68 -6.87
N LEU A 246 -16.40 -15.39 -5.74
CA LEU A 246 -16.35 -16.85 -5.72
C LEU A 246 -17.66 -17.49 -6.23
N LEU A 247 -18.81 -16.84 -6.04
CA LEU A 247 -20.10 -17.32 -6.58
C LEU A 247 -20.25 -17.08 -8.08
N LYS A 248 -19.62 -16.03 -8.63
CA LYS A 248 -19.57 -15.77 -10.07
C LYS A 248 -18.79 -16.87 -10.82
N ASP A 249 -17.83 -17.52 -10.17
CA ASP A 249 -17.06 -18.63 -10.74
C ASP A 249 -17.36 -20.02 -10.10
N SER A 250 -18.04 -20.88 -10.86
CA SER A 250 -18.42 -22.23 -10.44
C SER A 250 -17.26 -23.18 -10.11
N LYS A 251 -16.01 -22.88 -10.50
CA LYS A 251 -14.81 -23.66 -10.16
C LYS A 251 -14.23 -23.23 -8.81
N LEU A 252 -14.14 -21.92 -8.58
CA LEU A 252 -13.70 -21.34 -7.31
C LEU A 252 -14.69 -21.65 -6.17
N TYR A 253 -16.01 -21.55 -6.44
CA TYR A 253 -17.04 -22.00 -5.53
C TYR A 253 -16.89 -23.47 -5.12
N ARG A 254 -16.57 -24.35 -6.09
CA ARG A 254 -16.31 -25.77 -5.81
C ARG A 254 -15.06 -25.98 -4.95
N LYS A 255 -14.01 -25.18 -5.15
CA LYS A 255 -12.80 -25.24 -4.32
C LYS A 255 -13.07 -24.79 -2.88
N LYS A 256 -13.86 -23.73 -2.67
CA LYS A 256 -14.31 -23.30 -1.33
C LYS A 256 -15.11 -24.39 -0.60
N ILE A 257 -16.06 -25.03 -1.29
CA ILE A 257 -16.85 -26.14 -0.72
C ILE A 257 -15.98 -27.37 -0.38
N LEU A 258 -15.00 -27.69 -1.24
CA LEU A 258 -14.19 -28.91 -1.08
C LEU A 258 -13.06 -28.76 -0.04
N TYR A 259 -12.58 -27.55 0.22
CA TYR A 259 -11.42 -27.32 1.10
C TYR A 259 -11.72 -26.55 2.39
N GLY A 260 -12.95 -26.05 2.58
CA GLY A 260 -13.45 -25.53 3.86
C GLY A 260 -12.97 -24.12 4.20
N GLY A 261 -13.88 -23.28 4.69
CA GLY A 261 -13.58 -21.95 5.23
C GLY A 261 -12.98 -21.98 6.64
#